data_AF-D1J9V9-F1
#
_entry.id   AF-D1J9V9-F1
#
_cell.length_a   1.000
_cell.length_b   1.000
_cell.length_c   1.000
_cell.angle_alpha   90.00
_cell.angle_beta   90.00
_cell.angle_gamma   90.00
#
_symmetry.space_group_name_H-M   'P 1'
#
loop_
_entity.id
_entity.type
_entity.pdbx_description
1 polymer ?
#
loop_
_entity_poly.entity_id
_entity_poly.type
_entity_poly.pdbx_seq_one_letter_code
_entity_poly.pdbx_strand_id
1 'polypeptide(L)'
;MWRKKGGVVKKMEEIGKSSAKTPKSSMMGTAVLLALIAIVVAAFTVLPVLVSAAQGVEVRVNTPGYVEGTFNATIDVDNVTDFNSGQFDLSFNSGVVNVTDVGEGEIGGVAVPIFMWHFFDADTVRVLISMPMDVGANGSGSLAEIEFEVKGNSGEKSTLNISNEMLVDTKAKKIDAKWYDDEVTVLGTMVSVNAPAYVAETFNATIDVDNVTDLNSGQFDLSFNSGVVNVTEVKEGEIDGVAVPIFMWNFLDADTVRVLISMPMDVGVNGSGYLAKVEFEVKGNSGEKSTLDLSNRQLVNTKAKKIDAEWYDGEVTVLRT
;
A
#
# COMPACT_ATOMS: atom_id res chain seq x y z
N MET A 1 17.06 -63.54 47.59
CA MET A 1 18.38 -64.16 47.91
C MET A 1 19.46 -63.34 47.21
N TRP A 2 20.25 -62.60 48.01
CA TRP A 2 21.64 -62.12 47.83
C TRP A 2 22.01 -61.30 46.55
N ARG A 3 22.35 -59.99 46.63
CA ARG A 3 23.65 -59.34 47.03
C ARG A 3 24.79 -59.63 46.03
N LYS A 4 25.61 -58.69 45.51
CA LYS A 4 26.36 -57.52 46.04
C LYS A 4 26.73 -56.62 44.81
N LYS A 5 26.66 -55.27 44.84
CA LYS A 5 27.44 -54.22 45.57
C LYS A 5 28.82 -53.88 44.99
N GLY A 6 29.02 -52.57 44.79
CA GLY A 6 30.27 -51.81 44.94
C GLY A 6 30.61 -51.00 43.69
N GLY A 7 30.48 -49.67 43.59
CA GLY A 7 30.30 -48.62 44.59
C GLY A 7 31.64 -47.93 44.91
N VAL A 8 31.85 -46.69 44.44
CA VAL A 8 32.63 -45.65 45.14
C VAL A 8 32.05 -44.27 44.77
N VAL A 9 31.98 -43.41 45.78
CA VAL A 9 31.22 -42.16 45.90
C VAL A 9 32.18 -40.97 46.00
N LYS A 10 31.82 -39.87 45.30
CA LYS A 10 32.05 -38.41 45.52
C LYS A 10 33.39 -37.88 46.05
N LYS A 11 33.80 -36.74 45.47
CA LYS A 11 33.93 -35.49 46.24
C LYS A 11 33.77 -34.25 45.34
N MET A 12 32.92 -33.32 45.78
CA MET A 12 32.70 -31.97 45.26
C MET A 12 33.54 -30.96 46.07
N GLU A 13 33.85 -29.85 45.38
CA GLU A 13 33.84 -28.45 45.82
C GLU A 13 35.03 -27.73 46.50
N GLU A 14 35.22 -26.52 45.93
CA GLU A 14 35.53 -25.20 46.49
C GLU A 14 36.96 -24.60 46.51
N ILE A 15 37.14 -23.64 45.59
CA ILE A 15 37.48 -22.20 45.75
C ILE A 15 38.59 -21.79 46.75
N GLY A 16 39.59 -21.04 46.24
CA GLY A 16 40.44 -20.16 47.06
C GLY A 16 41.53 -19.39 46.30
N LYS A 17 41.36 -18.06 46.18
CA LYS A 17 42.28 -17.03 45.62
C LYS A 17 43.58 -16.85 46.42
N SER A 18 44.64 -16.30 45.80
CA SER A 18 45.74 -15.43 46.34
C SER A 18 47.10 -15.81 45.70
N SER A 19 48.07 -14.97 45.35
CA SER A 19 48.31 -13.51 45.31
C SER A 19 49.69 -13.37 44.64
N ALA A 20 49.83 -12.60 43.56
CA ALA A 20 51.11 -12.36 42.89
C ALA A 20 51.75 -11.06 43.42
N LYS A 21 52.95 -11.19 44.00
CA LYS A 21 53.81 -10.09 44.46
C LYS A 21 54.65 -9.54 43.30
N THR A 22 54.59 -8.22 43.08
CA THR A 22 55.68 -7.37 42.55
C THR A 22 56.48 -6.76 43.74
N PRO A 23 57.57 -5.96 43.60
CA PRO A 23 58.45 -5.61 42.46
C PRO A 23 59.97 -5.62 42.82
N LYS A 24 60.89 -5.31 41.88
CA LYS A 24 61.82 -4.14 41.95
C LYS A 24 63.08 -4.24 41.06
N SER A 25 63.24 -3.15 40.31
CA SER A 25 64.40 -2.50 39.68
C SER A 25 65.83 -2.83 40.13
N SER A 26 66.76 -2.76 39.17
CA SER A 26 68.13 -2.25 39.37
C SER A 26 68.69 -1.71 38.05
N MET A 27 69.09 -0.42 38.09
CA MET A 27 69.81 0.34 37.06
C MET A 27 71.33 0.21 37.22
N MET A 28 72.04 0.63 36.16
CA MET A 28 73.46 1.07 36.04
C MET A 28 74.52 -0.03 35.88
N GLY A 29 75.43 0.02 34.88
CA GLY A 29 75.63 0.99 33.80
C GLY A 29 76.87 0.67 32.93
N THR A 30 76.90 1.31 31.74
CA THR A 30 78.06 1.83 30.96
C THR A 30 79.18 0.84 30.53
N ALA A 31 79.66 0.76 29.27
CA ALA A 31 79.92 1.81 28.27
C ALA A 31 80.18 1.25 26.84
N VAL A 32 79.59 1.93 25.84
CA VAL A 32 80.14 2.39 24.53
C VAL A 32 80.82 1.38 23.57
N LEU A 33 80.25 1.18 22.35
CA LEU A 33 80.80 1.70 21.05
C LEU A 33 79.94 1.27 19.81
N LEU A 34 79.24 2.25 19.21
CA LEU A 34 78.91 2.52 17.78
C LEU A 34 78.37 1.47 16.77
N ALA A 35 77.46 1.98 15.91
CA ALA A 35 77.05 1.55 14.56
C ALA A 35 76.05 0.36 14.47
N LEU A 36 74.93 0.34 13.74
CA LEU A 36 74.32 1.14 12.67
C LEU A 36 72.79 0.85 12.63
N ILE A 37 72.00 1.92 12.46
CA ILE A 37 70.75 2.06 11.69
C ILE A 37 69.88 0.81 11.45
N ALA A 38 68.70 0.78 12.09
CA ALA A 38 67.45 0.32 11.46
C ALA A 38 66.26 1.02 12.14
N ILE A 39 65.72 2.03 11.45
CA ILE A 39 64.50 2.74 11.82
C ILE A 39 63.33 1.80 11.52
N VAL A 40 62.61 1.37 12.55
CA VAL A 40 61.21 0.96 12.42
C VAL A 40 60.40 1.78 13.41
N VAL A 41 60.06 3.01 12.99
CA VAL A 41 58.99 3.77 13.63
C VAL A 41 57.70 3.06 13.25
N ALA A 42 57.12 2.33 14.19
CA ALA A 42 55.76 1.82 14.09
C ALA A 42 54.81 3.02 14.07
N ALA A 43 54.48 3.52 12.88
CA ALA A 43 53.34 4.38 12.67
C ALA A 43 52.07 3.51 12.76
N PHE A 44 51.54 3.35 13.98
CA PHE A 44 50.17 2.90 14.17
C PHE A 44 49.25 4.04 13.71
N THR A 45 48.95 4.09 12.41
CA THR A 45 47.83 4.89 11.93
C THR A 45 46.56 4.18 12.38
N VAL A 46 45.99 4.63 13.50
CA VAL A 46 44.59 4.36 13.80
C VAL A 46 43.78 4.97 12.65
N LEU A 47 43.43 4.12 11.68
CA LEU A 47 42.39 4.48 10.72
C LEU A 47 41.13 4.71 11.55
N PRO A 48 40.43 5.85 11.40
CA PRO A 48 39.08 5.95 11.92
C PRO A 48 38.29 4.83 11.22
N VAL A 49 37.84 3.84 12.00
CA VAL A 49 36.78 2.96 11.56
C VAL A 49 35.60 3.89 11.33
N LEU A 50 35.33 4.18 10.05
CA LEU A 50 34.03 4.70 9.66
C LEU A 50 33.06 3.62 10.10
N VAL A 51 32.40 3.84 11.23
CA VAL A 51 31.20 3.11 11.58
C VAL A 51 30.21 3.53 10.50
N SER A 52 30.16 2.76 9.41
CA SER A 52 28.98 2.75 8.57
C SER A 52 27.84 2.48 9.53
N ALA A 53 26.87 3.40 9.61
CA ALA A 53 25.61 3.03 10.23
C ALA A 53 25.21 1.71 9.57
N ALA A 54 25.12 0.64 10.36
CA ALA A 54 24.53 -0.58 9.85
C ALA A 54 23.10 -0.17 9.45
N GLN A 55 22.85 0.00 8.15
CA GLN A 55 21.49 0.06 7.66
C GLN A 55 20.89 -1.27 8.07
N GLY A 56 19.98 -1.22 9.05
CA GLY A 56 19.26 -2.41 9.48
C GLY A 56 18.48 -2.97 8.30
N VAL A 57 18.25 -4.29 8.31
CA VAL A 57 17.38 -4.90 7.30
C VAL A 57 15.97 -4.38 7.50
N GLU A 58 15.36 -3.89 6.43
CA GLU A 58 13.96 -3.46 6.41
C GLU A 58 13.20 -4.39 5.46
N VAL A 59 11.99 -4.76 5.85
CA VAL A 59 11.05 -5.50 5.01
C VAL A 59 9.75 -4.71 4.93
N ARG A 60 9.19 -4.55 3.74
CA ARG A 60 8.04 -3.70 3.47
C ARG A 60 7.03 -4.46 2.61
N VAL A 61 5.76 -4.38 2.97
CA VAL A 61 4.71 -4.61 1.98
C VAL A 61 4.73 -3.41 1.03
N ASN A 62 4.68 -3.66 -0.27
CA ASN A 62 4.64 -2.63 -1.29
C ASN A 62 3.43 -2.88 -2.21
N THR A 63 2.51 -1.94 -2.24
CA THR A 63 1.26 -2.02 -3.00
C THR A 63 1.05 -0.82 -3.92
N PRO A 64 0.14 -0.90 -4.90
CA PRO A 64 -0.21 0.23 -5.77
C PRO A 64 -0.96 1.39 -5.07
N GLY A 65 -1.34 1.24 -3.80
CA GLY A 65 -2.17 2.20 -3.05
C GLY A 65 -3.65 2.21 -3.44
N TYR A 66 -3.96 2.28 -4.75
CA TYR A 66 -5.31 2.13 -5.30
C TYR A 66 -5.39 0.90 -6.19
N VAL A 67 -6.45 0.10 -6.04
CA VAL A 67 -6.57 -1.21 -6.70
C VAL A 67 -7.95 -1.43 -7.31
N GLU A 68 -8.00 -2.08 -8.47
CA GLU A 68 -9.21 -2.58 -9.12
C GLU A 68 -8.92 -3.95 -9.76
N GLY A 69 -9.94 -4.79 -9.93
CA GLY A 69 -9.78 -6.11 -10.54
C GLY A 69 -8.79 -7.00 -9.79
N THR A 70 -7.58 -7.17 -10.34
CA THR A 70 -6.48 -7.91 -9.71
C THR A 70 -5.26 -7.02 -9.56
N PHE A 71 -4.49 -7.21 -8.50
CA PHE A 71 -3.24 -6.49 -8.29
C PHE A 71 -2.20 -7.36 -7.60
N ASN A 72 -0.93 -6.96 -7.71
CA ASN A 72 0.18 -7.61 -7.02
C ASN A 72 0.69 -6.73 -5.88
N ALA A 73 1.01 -7.34 -4.75
CA ALA A 73 1.81 -6.74 -3.69
C ALA A 73 3.14 -7.48 -3.60
N THR A 74 4.24 -6.76 -3.42
CA THR A 74 5.55 -7.38 -3.16
C THR A 74 5.95 -7.24 -1.69
N ILE A 75 6.69 -8.22 -1.19
CA ILE A 75 7.29 -8.17 0.15
C ILE A 75 8.76 -7.83 -0.04
N ASP A 76 9.05 -6.54 -0.09
CA ASP A 76 10.38 -6.03 -0.43
C ASP A 76 11.31 -6.09 0.77
N VAL A 77 12.57 -6.46 0.57
CA VAL A 77 13.62 -6.48 1.60
C VAL A 77 14.81 -5.65 1.16
N ASP A 78 15.38 -4.89 2.10
CA ASP A 78 16.52 -4.03 1.87
C ASP A 78 17.80 -4.47 2.59
N ASN A 79 18.91 -4.45 1.86
CA ASN A 79 20.27 -4.66 2.36
C ASN A 79 20.46 -5.95 3.18
N VAL A 80 19.78 -7.04 2.80
CA VAL A 80 19.94 -8.32 3.48
C VAL A 80 21.28 -8.97 3.12
N THR A 81 21.87 -9.69 4.07
CA THR A 81 23.11 -10.44 3.88
C THR A 81 22.86 -11.91 4.20
N ASP A 82 23.35 -12.80 3.33
CA ASP A 82 23.30 -14.25 3.47
C ASP A 82 21.88 -14.82 3.74
N PHE A 83 20.81 -14.19 3.23
CA PHE A 83 19.43 -14.67 3.41
C PHE A 83 19.25 -16.09 2.84
N ASN A 84 18.69 -17.01 3.64
CA ASN A 84 18.48 -18.41 3.23
C ASN A 84 17.04 -18.90 3.43
N SER A 85 16.36 -18.50 4.51
CA SER A 85 14.98 -18.93 4.73
C SER A 85 14.21 -17.90 5.53
N GLY A 86 12.89 -17.96 5.45
CA GLY A 86 12.03 -17.05 6.18
C GLY A 86 10.60 -17.52 6.27
N GLN A 87 9.83 -16.83 7.10
CA GLN A 87 8.39 -16.95 7.14
C GLN A 87 7.78 -15.60 7.49
N PHE A 88 6.53 -15.43 7.10
CA PHE A 88 5.65 -14.39 7.62
C PHE A 88 4.19 -14.80 7.42
N ASP A 89 3.32 -14.21 8.23
CA ASP A 89 1.89 -14.19 8.02
C ASP A 89 1.50 -12.82 7.45
N LEU A 90 0.70 -12.80 6.39
CA LEU A 90 0.11 -11.60 5.83
C LEU A 90 -1.39 -11.61 6.09
N SER A 91 -1.86 -10.67 6.90
CA SER A 91 -3.27 -10.47 7.19
C SER A 91 -3.85 -9.33 6.33
N PHE A 92 -5.11 -9.47 5.94
CA PHE A 92 -5.86 -8.57 5.07
C PHE A 92 -7.35 -8.67 5.36
N ASN A 93 -8.17 -7.77 4.81
CA ASN A 93 -9.62 -7.86 4.89
C ASN A 93 -10.16 -8.70 3.72
N SER A 94 -10.57 -9.95 3.97
CA SER A 94 -11.07 -10.87 2.94
C SER A 94 -12.39 -10.44 2.28
N GLY A 95 -13.11 -9.49 2.90
CA GLY A 95 -14.25 -8.82 2.28
C GLY A 95 -13.85 -7.80 1.22
N VAL A 96 -12.61 -7.30 1.25
CA VAL A 96 -12.11 -6.24 0.37
C VAL A 96 -11.16 -6.79 -0.69
N VAL A 97 -10.22 -7.66 -0.31
CA VAL A 97 -9.26 -8.30 -1.23
C VAL A 97 -9.08 -9.78 -0.86
N ASN A 98 -8.64 -10.60 -1.80
CA ASN A 98 -8.42 -12.02 -1.57
C ASN A 98 -7.17 -12.51 -2.30
N VAL A 99 -6.28 -13.19 -1.58
CA VAL A 99 -5.07 -13.80 -2.20
C VAL A 99 -5.47 -14.89 -3.19
N THR A 100 -4.97 -14.80 -4.42
CA THR A 100 -5.18 -15.81 -5.47
C THR A 100 -3.92 -16.64 -5.71
N ASP A 101 -2.74 -16.04 -5.57
CA ASP A 101 -1.46 -16.74 -5.69
C ASP A 101 -0.34 -16.09 -4.86
N VAL A 102 0.72 -16.85 -4.59
CA VAL A 102 1.98 -16.36 -4.00
C VAL A 102 3.15 -16.93 -4.80
N GLY A 103 3.81 -16.04 -5.54
CA GLY A 103 4.94 -16.32 -6.41
C GLY A 103 6.31 -16.07 -5.76
N GLU A 104 7.34 -16.53 -6.46
CA GLU A 104 8.75 -16.38 -6.07
C GLU A 104 9.19 -14.92 -6.08
N GLY A 105 10.04 -14.55 -5.13
CA GLY A 105 10.73 -13.26 -5.14
C GLY A 105 12.07 -13.31 -5.86
N GLU A 106 12.80 -12.20 -5.84
CA GLU A 106 14.20 -12.13 -6.29
C GLU A 106 14.97 -11.13 -5.42
N ILE A 107 16.14 -11.51 -4.91
CA ILE A 107 17.04 -10.63 -4.15
C ILE A 107 18.39 -10.59 -4.84
N GLY A 108 18.81 -9.40 -5.27
CA GLY A 108 20.14 -9.20 -5.88
C GLY A 108 20.40 -10.10 -7.10
N GLY A 109 19.38 -10.43 -7.88
CA GLY A 109 19.49 -11.35 -9.03
C GLY A 109 19.43 -12.84 -8.67
N VAL A 110 19.13 -13.19 -7.41
CA VAL A 110 18.95 -14.56 -6.94
C VAL A 110 17.47 -14.80 -6.66
N ALA A 111 16.87 -15.78 -7.36
CA ALA A 111 15.48 -16.18 -7.15
C ALA A 111 15.25 -16.66 -5.71
N VAL A 112 14.14 -16.24 -5.11
CA VAL A 112 13.71 -16.57 -3.76
C VAL A 112 12.48 -17.47 -3.83
N PRO A 113 12.64 -18.80 -3.75
CA PRO A 113 11.54 -19.73 -3.98
C PRO A 113 10.61 -19.80 -2.77
N ILE A 114 9.31 -19.88 -3.06
CA ILE A 114 8.29 -20.18 -2.06
C ILE A 114 8.29 -21.69 -1.80
N PHE A 115 8.59 -22.09 -0.57
CA PHE A 115 8.54 -23.50 -0.16
C PHE A 115 7.10 -23.99 -0.09
N MET A 116 6.24 -23.19 0.54
CA MET A 116 4.79 -23.36 0.53
C MET A 116 4.12 -22.10 1.04
N TRP A 117 2.85 -21.94 0.70
CA TRP A 117 1.97 -20.99 1.34
C TRP A 117 0.58 -21.63 1.52
N HIS A 118 -0.20 -21.11 2.46
CA HIS A 118 -1.58 -21.52 2.66
C HIS A 118 -2.35 -20.44 3.42
N PHE A 119 -3.67 -20.45 3.26
CA PHE A 119 -4.57 -19.72 4.16
C PHE A 119 -4.50 -20.34 5.55
N PHE A 120 -4.10 -19.54 6.54
CA PHE A 120 -4.20 -19.90 7.95
C PHE A 120 -5.64 -19.75 8.43
N ASP A 121 -6.31 -18.69 7.96
CA ASP A 121 -7.74 -18.45 8.06
C ASP A 121 -8.20 -17.63 6.84
N ALA A 122 -9.44 -17.12 6.84
CA ALA A 122 -9.99 -16.38 5.70
C ALA A 122 -9.24 -15.07 5.40
N ASP A 123 -8.69 -14.43 6.43
CA ASP A 123 -8.10 -13.09 6.40
C ASP A 123 -6.56 -13.14 6.44
N THR A 124 -5.96 -14.34 6.52
CA THR A 124 -4.51 -14.49 6.74
C THR A 124 -3.92 -15.61 5.90
N VAL A 125 -2.87 -15.31 5.14
CA VAL A 125 -2.01 -16.31 4.51
C VAL A 125 -0.67 -16.42 5.24
N ARG A 126 -0.17 -17.65 5.37
CA ARG A 126 1.20 -17.92 5.85
C ARG A 126 2.09 -18.28 4.68
N VAL A 127 3.22 -17.61 4.56
CA VAL A 127 4.23 -17.83 3.52
C VAL A 127 5.50 -18.39 4.14
N LEU A 128 6.00 -19.50 3.60
CA LEU A 128 7.27 -20.12 3.99
C LEU A 128 8.23 -20.06 2.81
N ILE A 129 9.42 -19.54 3.06
CA ILE A 129 10.49 -19.36 2.07
C ILE A 129 11.66 -20.24 2.47
N SER A 130 12.19 -21.00 1.51
CA SER A 130 13.37 -21.82 1.74
C SER A 130 14.23 -21.90 0.50
N MET A 131 15.39 -21.25 0.54
CA MET A 131 16.43 -21.42 -0.47
C MET A 131 17.00 -22.86 -0.41
N PRO A 132 17.61 -23.34 -1.50
CA PRO A 132 18.40 -24.57 -1.48
C PRO A 132 19.54 -24.51 -0.43
N MET A 133 19.99 -25.68 0.04
CA MET A 133 21.10 -25.76 1.00
C MET A 133 22.35 -25.03 0.46
N ASP A 134 23.02 -24.29 1.34
CA ASP A 134 24.22 -23.51 1.07
C ASP A 134 24.07 -22.36 0.04
N VAL A 135 22.84 -22.04 -0.36
CA VAL A 135 22.54 -20.85 -1.20
C VAL A 135 22.08 -19.71 -0.31
N GLY A 136 22.68 -18.53 -0.48
CA GLY A 136 22.29 -17.31 0.20
C GLY A 136 22.09 -16.16 -0.78
N ALA A 137 21.12 -15.30 -0.53
CA ALA A 137 20.89 -14.08 -1.29
C ALA A 137 21.40 -12.84 -0.53
N ASN A 138 21.91 -11.86 -1.26
CA ASN A 138 22.48 -10.62 -0.72
C ASN A 138 21.95 -9.41 -1.51
N GLY A 139 21.71 -8.30 -0.82
CA GLY A 139 21.26 -7.03 -1.42
C GLY A 139 19.80 -6.73 -1.12
N SER A 140 19.14 -6.08 -2.07
CA SER A 140 17.71 -5.73 -1.99
C SER A 140 16.92 -6.46 -3.07
N GLY A 141 15.60 -6.55 -2.88
CA GLY A 141 14.67 -7.16 -3.83
C GLY A 141 13.38 -7.57 -3.13
N SER A 142 12.71 -8.62 -3.59
CA SER A 142 11.48 -9.14 -3.00
C SER A 142 11.67 -10.55 -2.43
N LEU A 143 11.00 -10.82 -1.31
CA LEU A 143 10.88 -12.13 -0.70
C LEU A 143 9.77 -12.97 -1.35
N ALA A 144 8.71 -12.30 -1.81
CA ALA A 144 7.55 -12.90 -2.47
C ALA A 144 6.80 -11.83 -3.28
N GLU A 145 6.07 -12.29 -4.29
CA GLU A 145 5.03 -11.52 -4.99
C GLU A 145 3.67 -12.18 -4.72
N ILE A 146 2.69 -11.40 -4.28
CA ILE A 146 1.38 -11.91 -3.85
C ILE A 146 0.31 -11.31 -4.75
N GLU A 147 -0.42 -12.17 -5.45
CA GLU A 147 -1.53 -11.79 -6.32
C GLU A 147 -2.84 -11.73 -5.51
N PHE A 148 -3.59 -10.65 -5.69
CA PHE A 148 -4.88 -10.42 -5.06
C PHE A 148 -5.98 -10.19 -6.10
N GLU A 149 -7.17 -10.69 -5.81
CA GLU A 149 -8.44 -10.28 -6.42
C GLU A 149 -9.15 -9.27 -5.51
N VAL A 150 -9.67 -8.18 -6.08
CA VAL A 150 -10.47 -7.17 -5.37
C VAL A 150 -11.93 -7.64 -5.31
N LYS A 151 -12.49 -7.65 -4.09
CA LYS A 151 -13.89 -8.00 -3.79
C LYS A 151 -14.70 -6.84 -3.23
N GLY A 152 -14.02 -5.87 -2.62
CA GLY A 152 -14.63 -4.75 -1.92
C GLY A 152 -15.28 -3.74 -2.87
N ASN A 153 -16.08 -2.86 -2.29
CA ASN A 153 -16.69 -1.74 -3.00
C ASN A 153 -15.76 -0.52 -3.03
N SER A 154 -16.09 0.45 -3.88
CA SER A 154 -15.37 1.74 -3.96
C SER A 154 -15.10 2.34 -2.58
N GLY A 155 -13.85 2.76 -2.35
CA GLY A 155 -13.44 3.41 -1.11
C GLY A 155 -13.23 2.48 0.07
N GLU A 156 -13.60 1.19 -0.03
CA GLU A 156 -13.24 0.20 0.98
C GLU A 156 -11.73 -0.03 0.99
N LYS A 157 -11.21 -0.33 2.19
CA LYS A 157 -9.77 -0.40 2.45
C LYS A 157 -9.39 -1.75 3.04
N SER A 158 -8.19 -2.21 2.69
CA SER A 158 -7.55 -3.35 3.32
C SER A 158 -6.13 -2.99 3.71
N THR A 159 -5.87 -2.96 5.01
CA THR A 159 -4.49 -2.96 5.52
C THR A 159 -3.90 -4.35 5.31
N LEU A 160 -2.71 -4.41 4.70
CA LEU A 160 -1.91 -5.61 4.54
C LEU A 160 -0.85 -5.63 5.64
N ASN A 161 -1.12 -6.37 6.72
CA ASN A 161 -0.28 -6.39 7.92
C ASN A 161 0.55 -7.67 8.02
N ILE A 162 1.85 -7.49 8.27
CA ILE A 162 2.79 -8.59 8.48
C ILE A 162 2.91 -8.94 9.96
N SER A 163 2.88 -10.24 10.26
CA SER A 163 3.17 -10.77 11.59
C SER A 163 3.87 -12.13 11.55
N ASN A 164 4.23 -12.65 12.73
CA ASN A 164 4.87 -13.96 12.91
C ASN A 164 6.15 -14.14 12.06
N GLU A 165 6.90 -13.05 11.96
CA GLU A 165 7.96 -12.83 11.00
C GLU A 165 9.31 -13.40 11.42
N MET A 166 10.02 -14.01 10.48
CA MET A 166 11.36 -14.55 10.70
C MET A 166 12.17 -14.53 9.39
N LEU A 167 13.40 -14.06 9.47
CA LEU A 167 14.43 -14.24 8.43
C LEU A 167 15.61 -14.97 9.04
N VAL A 168 16.22 -15.87 8.28
CA VAL A 168 17.31 -16.73 8.72
C VAL A 168 18.43 -16.75 7.68
N ASP A 169 19.67 -16.59 8.14
CA ASP A 169 20.85 -16.64 7.29
C ASP A 169 21.29 -18.08 6.94
N THR A 170 22.26 -18.21 6.05
CA THR A 170 22.87 -19.50 5.66
C THR A 170 23.52 -20.27 6.83
N LYS A 171 23.72 -19.63 7.99
CA LYS A 171 24.28 -20.23 9.21
C LYS A 171 23.21 -20.53 10.26
N ALA A 172 21.93 -20.53 9.86
CA ALA A 172 20.78 -20.73 10.72
C ALA A 172 20.66 -19.69 11.86
N LYS A 173 21.18 -18.48 11.65
CA LYS A 173 21.01 -17.36 12.58
C LYS A 173 19.89 -16.46 12.13
N LYS A 174 19.10 -15.98 13.08
CA LYS A 174 18.08 -14.97 12.82
C LYS A 174 18.73 -13.71 12.26
N ILE A 175 18.13 -13.17 11.20
CA ILE A 175 18.40 -11.83 10.68
C ILE A 175 17.36 -10.91 11.32
N ASP A 176 17.82 -9.94 12.10
CA ASP A 176 16.94 -8.92 12.69
C ASP A 176 16.54 -7.91 11.62
N ALA A 177 15.23 -7.74 11.44
CA ALA A 177 14.65 -6.82 10.47
C ALA A 177 13.51 -6.00 11.09
N LYS A 178 13.28 -4.82 10.54
CA LYS A 178 12.07 -4.03 10.79
C LYS A 178 11.06 -4.30 9.68
N TRP A 179 9.80 -4.42 10.06
CA TRP A 179 8.72 -4.77 9.15
C TRP A 179 7.73 -3.62 9.06
N TYR A 180 7.28 -3.32 7.85
CA TYR A 180 6.35 -2.23 7.57
C TYR A 180 5.17 -2.77 6.77
N ASP A 181 3.99 -2.51 7.29
CA ASP A 181 2.71 -2.80 6.65
C ASP A 181 2.40 -1.79 5.54
N ASP A 182 1.37 -2.06 4.75
CA ASP A 182 0.83 -1.13 3.76
C ASP A 182 -0.72 -1.20 3.73
N GLU A 183 -1.37 -0.30 2.98
CA GLU A 183 -2.81 -0.26 2.82
C GLU A 183 -3.20 -0.07 1.34
N VAL A 184 -4.19 -0.84 0.89
CA VAL A 184 -4.84 -0.63 -0.41
C VAL A 184 -6.23 -0.07 -0.23
N THR A 185 -6.63 0.82 -1.13
CA THR A 185 -8.00 1.33 -1.27
C THR A 185 -8.58 0.84 -2.59
N VAL A 186 -9.79 0.29 -2.56
CA VAL A 186 -10.48 -0.11 -3.78
C VAL A 186 -10.85 1.12 -4.59
N LEU A 187 -10.31 1.20 -5.79
CA LEU A 187 -10.72 2.17 -6.78
C LEU A 187 -12.09 1.73 -7.30
N GLY A 188 -13.09 2.59 -7.17
CA GLY A 188 -14.41 2.34 -7.73
C GLY A 188 -14.95 3.55 -8.44
N THR A 189 -16.23 3.44 -8.82
CA THR A 189 -16.87 4.48 -9.61
C THR A 189 -17.02 5.75 -8.78
N MET A 190 -16.53 6.87 -9.30
CA MET A 190 -16.73 8.18 -8.70
C MET A 190 -17.63 9.01 -9.60
N VAL A 191 -18.57 9.74 -9.02
CA VAL A 191 -19.40 10.71 -9.73
C VAL A 191 -19.24 12.07 -9.07
N SER A 192 -19.07 13.14 -9.85
CA SER A 192 -18.90 14.47 -9.29
C SER A 192 -19.55 15.56 -10.14
N VAL A 193 -19.95 16.66 -9.49
CA VAL A 193 -20.33 17.87 -10.21
C VAL A 193 -19.07 18.67 -10.57
N ASN A 194 -18.79 18.78 -11.86
CA ASN A 194 -17.75 19.66 -12.37
C ASN A 194 -18.37 20.95 -12.92
N ALA A 195 -18.17 22.05 -12.20
CA ALA A 195 -18.69 23.36 -12.55
C ALA A 195 -17.61 24.44 -12.34
N PRO A 196 -17.65 25.56 -13.08
CA PRO A 196 -16.79 26.69 -12.82
C PRO A 196 -17.02 27.27 -11.42
N ALA A 197 -15.95 27.52 -10.66
CA ALA A 197 -16.06 28.11 -9.32
C ALA A 197 -16.76 29.49 -9.32
N TYR A 198 -16.60 30.25 -10.42
CA TYR A 198 -17.20 31.57 -10.61
C TYR A 198 -17.99 31.64 -11.92
N VAL A 199 -19.21 32.19 -11.87
CA VAL A 199 -20.16 32.23 -12.99
C VAL A 199 -20.80 33.61 -13.16
N ALA A 200 -21.17 34.02 -14.38
CA ALA A 200 -21.65 35.37 -14.66
C ALA A 200 -23.04 35.43 -15.33
N GLU A 201 -23.16 34.91 -16.56
CA GLU A 201 -24.42 34.92 -17.34
C GLU A 201 -24.99 33.52 -17.49
N THR A 202 -24.26 32.65 -18.20
CA THR A 202 -24.60 31.24 -18.36
C THR A 202 -23.36 30.41 -18.11
N PHE A 203 -23.54 29.18 -17.65
CA PHE A 203 -22.44 28.23 -17.52
C PHE A 203 -22.93 26.80 -17.74
N ASN A 204 -21.99 25.90 -17.97
CA ASN A 204 -22.24 24.47 -18.02
C ASN A 204 -21.63 23.83 -16.78
N ALA A 205 -22.37 22.90 -16.18
CA ALA A 205 -21.81 21.90 -15.28
C ALA A 205 -21.90 20.53 -15.95
N THR A 206 -20.90 19.69 -15.73
CA THR A 206 -20.96 18.27 -16.12
C THR A 206 -21.07 17.41 -14.87
N ILE A 207 -21.79 16.30 -15.00
CA ILE A 207 -21.85 15.26 -13.97
C ILE A 207 -20.83 14.21 -14.36
N ASP A 208 -19.59 14.43 -13.95
CA ASP A 208 -18.44 13.63 -14.34
C ASP A 208 -18.53 12.25 -13.67
N VAL A 209 -18.10 11.20 -14.39
CA VAL A 209 -18.01 9.84 -13.88
C VAL A 209 -16.64 9.26 -14.19
N ASP A 210 -16.03 8.59 -13.21
CA ASP A 210 -14.75 7.93 -13.35
C ASP A 210 -14.84 6.44 -13.07
N ASN A 211 -14.04 5.65 -13.80
CA ASN A 211 -13.86 4.21 -13.60
C ASN A 211 -15.19 3.45 -13.49
N VAL A 212 -16.15 3.75 -14.36
CA VAL A 212 -17.40 3.01 -14.40
C VAL A 212 -17.23 1.74 -15.21
N THR A 213 -17.84 0.64 -14.74
CA THR A 213 -17.87 -0.63 -15.45
C THR A 213 -19.31 -1.03 -15.74
N ASP A 214 -19.58 -1.38 -16.99
CA ASP A 214 -20.83 -1.93 -17.51
C ASP A 214 -22.06 -1.03 -17.25
N LEU A 215 -21.88 0.30 -17.24
CA LEU A 215 -22.98 1.25 -17.02
C LEU A 215 -24.04 1.12 -18.11
N ASN A 216 -25.29 0.87 -17.70
CA ASN A 216 -26.43 0.82 -18.62
C ASN A 216 -27.45 1.93 -18.34
N SER A 217 -27.76 2.21 -17.09
CA SER A 217 -28.73 3.25 -16.73
C SER A 217 -28.38 3.89 -15.40
N GLY A 218 -28.98 5.05 -15.15
CA GLY A 218 -28.72 5.80 -13.94
C GLY A 218 -29.72 6.91 -13.72
N GLN A 219 -29.74 7.41 -12.49
CA GLN A 219 -30.57 8.51 -12.06
C GLN A 219 -29.84 9.33 -11.00
N PHE A 220 -30.05 10.63 -11.05
CA PHE A 220 -29.74 11.53 -9.95
C PHE A 220 -30.72 12.70 -9.96
N ASP A 221 -30.92 13.27 -8.78
CA ASP A 221 -31.56 14.57 -8.61
C ASP A 221 -30.45 15.59 -8.39
N LEU A 222 -30.50 16.72 -9.10
CA LEU A 222 -29.58 17.85 -8.94
C LEU A 222 -30.33 19.02 -8.34
N SER A 223 -30.02 19.34 -7.09
CA SER A 223 -30.58 20.47 -6.36
C SER A 223 -29.65 21.69 -6.41
N PHE A 224 -30.24 22.86 -6.52
CA PHE A 224 -29.58 24.16 -6.63
C PHE A 224 -30.46 25.26 -6.06
N ASN A 225 -29.91 26.47 -5.87
CA ASN A 225 -30.70 27.63 -5.46
C ASN A 225 -31.27 28.34 -6.69
N SER A 226 -32.56 28.20 -6.94
CA SER A 226 -33.26 28.79 -8.10
C SER A 226 -33.29 30.32 -8.13
N GLY A 227 -33.03 30.96 -6.98
CA GLY A 227 -32.82 32.41 -6.88
C GLY A 227 -31.45 32.85 -7.41
N VAL A 228 -30.48 31.94 -7.46
CA VAL A 228 -29.10 32.22 -7.87
C VAL A 228 -28.82 31.70 -9.29
N VAL A 229 -29.21 30.47 -9.59
CA VAL A 229 -29.02 29.83 -10.91
C VAL A 229 -30.27 29.07 -11.33
N ASN A 230 -30.47 28.83 -12.62
CA ASN A 230 -31.61 28.10 -13.14
C ASN A 230 -31.20 27.16 -14.26
N VAL A 231 -31.58 25.89 -14.17
CA VAL A 231 -31.34 24.92 -15.26
C VAL A 231 -32.16 25.31 -16.49
N THR A 232 -31.50 25.42 -17.63
CA THR A 232 -32.15 25.71 -18.91
C THR A 232 -32.22 24.49 -19.82
N GLU A 233 -31.25 23.58 -19.73
CA GLU A 233 -31.17 22.39 -20.57
C GLU A 233 -30.34 21.29 -19.88
N VAL A 234 -30.64 20.03 -20.19
CA VAL A 234 -29.80 18.88 -19.83
C VAL A 234 -29.52 18.07 -21.09
N LYS A 235 -28.25 18.00 -21.48
CA LYS A 235 -27.76 17.35 -22.69
C LYS A 235 -27.09 16.02 -22.37
N GLU A 236 -26.99 15.18 -23.41
CA GLU A 236 -26.33 13.88 -23.36
C GLU A 236 -24.91 13.93 -22.83
N GLY A 237 -24.55 12.86 -22.13
CA GLY A 237 -23.20 12.59 -21.65
C GLY A 237 -22.32 11.95 -22.71
N GLU A 238 -21.06 11.73 -22.34
CA GLU A 238 -20.10 10.95 -23.12
C GLU A 238 -19.12 10.26 -22.16
N ILE A 239 -18.88 8.96 -22.36
CA ILE A 239 -17.88 8.17 -21.61
C ILE A 239 -17.00 7.48 -22.64
N ASP A 240 -15.69 7.76 -22.62
CA ASP A 240 -14.70 7.24 -23.56
C ASP A 240 -15.15 7.26 -25.04
N GLY A 241 -15.77 8.38 -25.47
CA GLY A 241 -16.25 8.56 -26.84
C GLY A 241 -17.60 7.89 -27.15
N VAL A 242 -18.23 7.23 -26.16
CA VAL A 242 -19.57 6.65 -26.28
C VAL A 242 -20.59 7.62 -25.70
N ALA A 243 -21.54 8.07 -26.52
CA ALA A 243 -22.62 8.94 -26.06
C ALA A 243 -23.48 8.24 -24.99
N VAL A 244 -23.80 8.98 -23.91
CA VAL A 244 -24.67 8.56 -22.82
C VAL A 244 -26.01 9.29 -22.94
N PRO A 245 -27.07 8.64 -23.47
CA PRO A 245 -28.32 9.33 -23.75
C PRO A 245 -29.07 9.76 -22.48
N ILE A 246 -29.61 10.98 -22.49
CA ILE A 246 -30.64 11.39 -21.53
C ILE A 246 -31.95 10.73 -21.94
N PHE A 247 -32.48 9.85 -21.09
CA PHE A 247 -33.78 9.25 -21.31
C PHE A 247 -34.89 10.27 -21.07
N MET A 248 -34.81 10.98 -19.95
CA MET A 248 -35.65 12.13 -19.65
C MET A 248 -35.04 12.97 -18.53
N TRP A 249 -35.43 14.23 -18.47
CA TRP A 249 -35.21 15.06 -17.31
C TRP A 249 -36.41 16.00 -17.11
N ASN A 250 -36.65 16.38 -15.86
CA ASN A 250 -37.70 17.35 -15.53
C ASN A 250 -37.42 18.02 -14.18
N PHE A 251 -37.96 19.22 -14.00
CA PHE A 251 -38.06 19.83 -12.68
C PHE A 251 -38.98 18.99 -11.79
N LEU A 252 -38.54 18.71 -10.56
CA LEU A 252 -39.37 18.18 -9.49
C LEU A 252 -40.06 19.32 -8.73
N ASP A 253 -39.32 20.41 -8.55
CA ASP A 253 -39.73 21.69 -7.99
C ASP A 253 -38.85 22.80 -8.58
N ALA A 254 -38.91 24.03 -8.05
CA ALA A 254 -38.13 25.14 -8.59
C ALA A 254 -36.61 24.97 -8.45
N ASP A 255 -36.17 24.24 -7.42
CA ASP A 255 -34.78 24.13 -6.97
C ASP A 255 -34.14 22.78 -7.36
N THR A 256 -34.90 21.84 -7.92
CA THR A 256 -34.42 20.49 -8.19
C THR A 256 -34.86 19.97 -9.55
N VAL A 257 -33.91 19.46 -10.33
CA VAL A 257 -34.17 18.66 -11.53
C VAL A 257 -33.83 17.19 -11.30
N ARG A 258 -34.63 16.29 -11.85
CA ARG A 258 -34.34 14.86 -11.93
C ARG A 258 -33.84 14.53 -13.32
N VAL A 259 -32.73 13.79 -13.40
CA VAL A 259 -32.13 13.33 -14.66
C VAL A 259 -32.09 11.80 -14.66
N LEU A 260 -32.63 11.20 -15.72
CA LEU A 260 -32.54 9.77 -16.00
C LEU A 260 -31.70 9.57 -17.26
N ILE A 261 -30.69 8.73 -17.15
CA ILE A 261 -29.90 8.25 -18.29
C ILE A 261 -30.26 6.80 -18.60
N SER A 262 -30.29 6.44 -19.87
CA SER A 262 -30.49 5.05 -20.28
C SER A 262 -29.79 4.79 -21.59
N MET A 263 -28.83 3.88 -21.56
CA MET A 263 -28.29 3.24 -22.74
C MET A 263 -29.36 2.35 -23.39
N PRO A 264 -29.20 2.00 -24.68
CA PRO A 264 -30.02 0.95 -25.30
C PRO A 264 -29.95 -0.38 -24.52
N MET A 265 -30.97 -1.23 -24.72
CA MET A 265 -31.01 -2.55 -24.07
C MET A 265 -29.73 -3.34 -24.35
N ASP A 266 -29.20 -3.98 -23.30
CA ASP A 266 -27.98 -4.81 -23.33
C ASP A 266 -26.69 -4.07 -23.74
N VAL A 267 -26.69 -2.73 -23.76
CA VAL A 267 -25.48 -1.92 -23.98
C VAL A 267 -24.94 -1.43 -22.64
N GLY A 268 -23.73 -1.84 -22.30
CA GLY A 268 -22.96 -1.35 -21.17
C GLY A 268 -21.78 -0.50 -21.62
N VAL A 269 -21.48 0.58 -20.90
CA VAL A 269 -20.34 1.46 -21.16
C VAL A 269 -19.34 1.38 -20.02
N ASN A 270 -18.06 1.38 -20.35
CA ASN A 270 -16.96 1.38 -19.39
C ASN A 270 -16.13 2.65 -19.59
N GLY A 271 -15.42 3.09 -18.55
CA GLY A 271 -14.42 4.15 -18.64
C GLY A 271 -14.75 5.39 -17.81
N SER A 272 -14.24 6.53 -18.26
CA SER A 272 -14.44 7.84 -17.64
C SER A 272 -15.06 8.85 -18.61
N GLY A 273 -15.70 9.88 -18.08
CA GLY A 273 -16.34 10.93 -18.86
C GLY A 273 -17.37 11.69 -18.05
N TYR A 274 -18.54 11.97 -18.63
CA TYR A 274 -19.65 12.60 -17.92
C TYR A 274 -21.00 12.00 -18.30
N LEU A 275 -21.87 11.82 -17.32
CA LEU A 275 -23.21 11.25 -17.46
C LEU A 275 -24.18 12.21 -18.14
N ALA A 276 -24.04 13.51 -17.87
CA ALA A 276 -24.90 14.56 -18.38
C ALA A 276 -24.18 15.91 -18.38
N LYS A 277 -24.57 16.80 -19.29
CA LYS A 277 -24.15 18.19 -19.31
C LYS A 277 -25.36 19.10 -19.03
N VAL A 278 -25.30 19.83 -17.93
CA VAL A 278 -26.38 20.71 -17.47
C VAL A 278 -26.04 22.16 -17.78
N GLU A 279 -26.92 22.85 -18.50
CA GLU A 279 -26.78 24.26 -18.82
C GLU A 279 -27.57 25.10 -17.82
N PHE A 280 -26.94 26.15 -17.30
CA PHE A 280 -27.52 27.05 -16.32
C PHE A 280 -27.52 28.50 -16.80
N GLU A 281 -28.57 29.23 -16.44
CA GLU A 281 -28.64 30.69 -16.45
C GLU A 281 -28.45 31.25 -15.04
N VAL A 282 -27.68 32.33 -14.89
CA VAL A 282 -27.39 33.00 -13.62
C VAL A 282 -28.39 34.13 -13.38
N LYS A 283 -29.14 34.02 -12.28
CA LYS A 283 -30.13 35.01 -11.81
C LYS A 283 -29.59 35.87 -10.67
N GLY A 284 -28.73 35.29 -9.83
CA GLY A 284 -28.25 35.89 -8.59
C GLY A 284 -27.38 37.13 -8.74
N ASN A 285 -27.15 37.81 -7.63
CA ASN A 285 -26.25 38.96 -7.54
C ASN A 285 -24.81 38.52 -7.26
N SER A 286 -23.84 39.39 -7.55
CA SER A 286 -22.43 39.11 -7.29
C SER A 286 -22.18 38.71 -5.83
N GLY A 287 -21.46 37.61 -5.64
CA GLY A 287 -21.14 37.03 -4.35
C GLY A 287 -22.19 36.03 -3.81
N GLU A 288 -23.38 35.94 -4.42
CA GLU A 288 -24.33 34.88 -4.10
C GLU A 288 -23.80 33.52 -4.56
N LYS A 289 -24.19 32.47 -3.85
CA LYS A 289 -23.70 31.11 -4.06
C LYS A 289 -24.85 30.13 -4.28
N SER A 290 -24.58 29.12 -5.10
CA SER A 290 -25.43 27.94 -5.19
C SER A 290 -24.57 26.69 -5.03
N THR A 291 -24.89 25.89 -4.02
CA THR A 291 -24.48 24.49 -3.99
C THR A 291 -25.21 23.76 -5.11
N LEU A 292 -24.53 22.80 -5.74
CA LEU A 292 -25.04 21.90 -6.76
C LEU A 292 -24.98 20.50 -6.15
N ASP A 293 -26.06 20.10 -5.47
CA ASP A 293 -26.13 18.91 -4.61
C ASP A 293 -26.74 17.74 -5.37
N LEU A 294 -26.07 16.59 -5.36
CA LEU A 294 -26.57 15.36 -5.97
C LEU A 294 -27.36 14.58 -4.93
N SER A 295 -28.55 14.10 -5.25
CA SER A 295 -29.33 13.22 -4.37
C SER A 295 -30.06 12.14 -5.17
N ASN A 296 -30.73 11.20 -4.48
CA ASN A 296 -31.49 10.13 -5.11
C ASN A 296 -30.69 9.37 -6.21
N ARG A 297 -29.46 9.01 -5.84
CA ARG A 297 -28.36 8.65 -6.72
C ARG A 297 -28.36 7.16 -7.02
N GLN A 298 -28.34 6.77 -8.28
CA GLN A 298 -28.31 5.38 -8.69
C GLN A 298 -27.58 5.21 -10.04
N LEU A 299 -26.68 4.25 -10.10
CA LEU A 299 -26.13 3.70 -11.35
C LEU A 299 -26.44 2.20 -11.39
N VAL A 300 -26.72 1.68 -12.58
CA VAL A 300 -27.14 0.29 -12.80
C VAL A 300 -26.47 -0.27 -14.04
N ASN A 301 -26.00 -1.51 -13.94
CA ASN A 301 -25.36 -2.21 -15.04
C ASN A 301 -26.34 -2.95 -15.97
N THR A 302 -25.84 -3.56 -17.04
CA THR A 302 -26.67 -4.31 -18.02
C THR A 302 -27.43 -5.49 -17.40
N LYS A 303 -27.00 -5.97 -16.23
CA LYS A 303 -27.65 -7.05 -15.47
C LYS A 303 -28.64 -6.55 -14.42
N ALA A 304 -29.03 -5.27 -14.49
CA ALA A 304 -29.88 -4.60 -13.52
C ALA A 304 -29.34 -4.61 -12.08
N LYS A 305 -28.01 -4.74 -11.91
CA LYS A 305 -27.35 -4.64 -10.60
C LYS A 305 -26.87 -3.22 -10.38
N LYS A 306 -27.01 -2.74 -9.14
CA LYS A 306 -26.47 -1.44 -8.72
C LYS A 306 -24.96 -1.41 -8.95
N ILE A 307 -24.47 -0.29 -9.48
CA ILE A 307 -23.05 0.08 -9.46
C ILE A 307 -22.89 1.00 -8.25
N ASP A 308 -22.07 0.56 -7.30
CA ASP A 308 -21.73 1.40 -6.15
C ASP A 308 -20.77 2.49 -6.61
N ALA A 309 -21.09 3.73 -6.20
CA ALA A 309 -20.31 4.89 -6.56
C ALA A 309 -20.27 5.88 -5.39
N GLU A 310 -19.14 6.57 -5.28
CA GLU A 310 -19.02 7.76 -4.44
C GLU A 310 -19.48 8.99 -5.22
N TRP A 311 -20.15 9.92 -4.55
CA TRP A 311 -20.77 11.07 -5.20
C TRP A 311 -20.38 12.36 -4.51
N TYR A 312 -19.93 13.33 -5.30
CA TYR A 312 -19.37 14.59 -4.83
C TYR A 312 -20.12 15.79 -5.41
N ASP A 313 -20.54 16.69 -4.53
CA ASP A 313 -21.33 17.88 -4.88
C ASP A 313 -20.42 19.02 -5.39
N GLY A 314 -21.04 20.02 -6.01
CA GLY A 314 -20.37 21.22 -6.51
C GLY A 314 -20.83 22.50 -5.81
N GLU A 315 -20.12 23.61 -6.05
CA GLU A 315 -20.56 24.95 -5.66
C GLU A 315 -20.15 25.96 -6.73
N VAL A 316 -21.03 26.91 -7.03
CA VAL A 316 -20.73 28.06 -7.87
C VAL A 316 -20.96 29.36 -7.11
N THR A 317 -20.12 30.36 -7.37
CA THR A 317 -20.28 31.73 -6.86
C THR A 317 -20.52 32.70 -8.01
N VAL A 318 -21.52 33.57 -7.91
CA VAL A 318 -21.79 34.58 -8.95
C VAL A 318 -20.70 35.65 -8.92
N LEU A 319 -20.12 35.92 -10.08
CA LEU A 319 -19.19 37.02 -10.32
C LEU A 319 -19.76 37.88 -11.46
N ARG A 320 -20.37 39.01 -11.09
CA ARG A 320 -20.73 40.04 -12.07
C ARG A 320 -19.65 41.12 -12.07
N THR A 321 -19.20 41.46 -13.27
CA THR A 321 -18.36 42.63 -13.56
C THR A 321 -19.21 43.82 -13.96
#